data_AF-A0A077WVW8-F1
#
_entry.id   AF-A0A077WVW8-F1
#
_cell.length_a   1.000
_cell.length_b   1.000
_cell.length_c   1.000
_cell.angle_alpha   90.00
_cell.angle_beta   90.00
_cell.angle_gamma   90.00
#
_symmetry.space_group_name_H-M   'P 1'
#
loop_
_entity.id
_entity.type
_entity.pdbx_description
1 polymer ?
#
loop_
_entity_poly.entity_id
_entity_poly.type
_entity_poly.pdbx_seq_one_letter_code
_entity_poly.pdbx_strand_id
1 'polypeptide(L)'
;MIDWEWQQLNPWMATQFHWQYGRSPFSDLWVVYLSWIIYFTGIIGIRWMMAQRQRFDRWIHVWAAIYNAIMAGLVGWICITGVQTLHVAVKDRGWALSTADCQRHDGPENERMFYSMYMYYLLRYITFMDTVILALRKKTITFFHWYQNMAVILLLWSWLQDKSLFGSTATNIICFIQWFRHVYFFCRSIGLRASVLKAILLLLERARFCAGVIMTAYQMSTCPQSGGLLLTSSINVTMVYIAATFYSTDERVATTRDIRRKRSRRSMISDSTSSKSGNSNNSGSKRKRCGTKRSL
;
A
#
# COMPACT_ATOMS: atom_id res chain seq x y z
N MET A 1 -3.04 16.56 -30.58
CA MET A 1 -3.16 17.51 -29.46
C MET A 1 -3.98 16.80 -28.41
N ILE A 2 -3.55 16.78 -27.15
CA ILE A 2 -4.28 16.08 -26.08
C ILE A 2 -5.39 17.04 -25.62
N ASP A 3 -6.62 16.76 -26.01
CA ASP A 3 -7.77 17.62 -25.70
C ASP A 3 -8.57 16.99 -24.55
N TRP A 4 -8.00 17.06 -23.34
CA TRP A 4 -8.66 16.54 -22.15
C TRP A 4 -9.73 17.51 -21.61
N GLU A 5 -10.87 16.96 -21.22
CA GLU A 5 -11.97 17.72 -20.63
C GLU A 5 -11.74 17.94 -19.14
N TRP A 6 -10.93 18.94 -18.81
CA TRP A 6 -10.58 19.30 -17.42
C TRP A 6 -11.80 19.65 -16.55
N GLN A 7 -12.93 20.00 -17.16
CA GLN A 7 -14.19 20.25 -16.46
C GLN A 7 -14.70 19.02 -15.68
N GLN A 8 -14.32 17.81 -16.10
CA GLN A 8 -14.71 16.56 -15.43
C GLN A 8 -14.04 16.38 -14.05
N LEU A 9 -13.04 17.20 -13.70
CA LEU A 9 -12.43 17.20 -12.36
C LEU A 9 -13.25 17.98 -11.32
N ASN A 10 -14.26 18.73 -11.76
CA ASN A 10 -14.99 19.63 -10.91
C ASN A 10 -16.02 18.85 -10.04
N PRO A 11 -16.02 19.00 -8.70
CA PRO A 11 -16.93 18.28 -7.80
C PRO A 11 -18.42 18.46 -8.12
N TRP A 12 -18.79 19.58 -8.71
CA TRP A 12 -20.19 19.88 -9.08
C TRP A 12 -20.71 19.00 -10.24
N MET A 13 -19.81 18.38 -11.01
CA MET A 13 -20.14 17.49 -12.13
C MET A 13 -20.23 16.01 -11.71
N ALA A 14 -20.16 15.72 -10.40
CA ALA A 14 -20.17 14.34 -9.90
C ALA A 14 -21.44 13.55 -10.27
N THR A 15 -22.58 14.21 -10.47
CA THR A 15 -23.87 13.60 -10.89
C THR A 15 -24.08 13.56 -12.39
N GLN A 16 -23.10 13.98 -13.19
CA GLN A 16 -23.13 14.00 -14.65
C GLN A 16 -21.86 13.36 -15.23
N PHE A 17 -21.12 12.63 -14.39
CA PHE A 17 -19.80 12.15 -14.75
C PHE A 17 -19.91 10.94 -15.66
N HIS A 18 -19.28 11.06 -16.84
CA HIS A 18 -19.18 9.97 -17.79
C HIS A 18 -17.72 9.75 -18.18
N TRP A 19 -17.21 8.56 -17.86
CA TRP A 19 -15.91 8.12 -18.33
C TRP A 19 -15.90 7.98 -19.86
N GLN A 20 -14.96 8.67 -20.51
CA GLN A 20 -14.75 8.64 -21.95
C GLN A 20 -13.28 8.41 -22.27
N TYR A 21 -12.99 7.30 -22.93
CA TYR A 21 -11.63 6.96 -23.37
C TYR A 21 -11.08 8.00 -24.35
N GLY A 22 -9.89 8.54 -24.06
CA GLY A 22 -9.21 9.57 -24.85
C GLY A 22 -9.68 11.02 -24.60
N ARG A 23 -10.72 11.22 -23.79
CA ARG A 23 -11.32 12.54 -23.49
C ARG A 23 -11.22 12.88 -22.00
N SER A 24 -11.51 11.91 -21.14
CA SER A 24 -11.32 12.07 -19.71
C SER A 24 -9.81 12.17 -19.40
N PRO A 25 -9.37 13.09 -18.53
CA PRO A 25 -7.96 13.19 -18.17
C PRO A 25 -7.40 11.85 -17.70
N PHE A 26 -6.21 11.49 -18.17
CA PHE A 26 -5.53 10.22 -17.86
C PHE A 26 -6.31 8.95 -18.26
N SER A 27 -7.25 9.04 -19.20
CA SER A 27 -8.00 7.86 -19.68
C SER A 27 -7.25 7.01 -20.70
N ASP A 28 -6.28 7.58 -21.40
CA ASP A 28 -5.51 6.84 -22.39
C ASP A 28 -4.58 5.79 -21.75
N LEU A 29 -4.51 4.60 -22.34
CA LEU A 29 -3.66 3.51 -21.84
C LEU A 29 -2.17 3.86 -21.87
N TRP A 30 -1.72 4.64 -22.85
CA TRP A 30 -0.32 5.05 -22.95
C TRP A 30 0.10 5.91 -21.74
N VAL A 31 -0.82 6.65 -21.13
CA VAL A 31 -0.56 7.44 -19.92
C VAL A 31 -0.27 6.52 -18.74
N VAL A 32 -1.01 5.41 -18.61
CA VAL A 32 -0.76 4.38 -17.59
C VAL A 32 0.65 3.81 -17.75
N TYR A 33 1.03 3.38 -18.96
CA TYR A 33 2.35 2.83 -19.22
C TYR A 33 3.47 3.85 -19.01
N LEU A 34 3.28 5.10 -19.48
CA LEU A 34 4.23 6.18 -19.26
C LEU A 34 4.42 6.46 -17.76
N SER A 35 3.33 6.44 -16.98
CA SER A 35 3.40 6.63 -15.53
C SER A 35 4.25 5.55 -14.85
N TRP A 36 4.20 4.31 -15.33
CA TRP A 36 5.03 3.22 -14.80
C TRP A 36 6.49 3.41 -15.15
N ILE A 37 6.80 3.79 -16.39
CA ILE A 37 8.17 4.09 -16.82
C ILE A 37 8.75 5.22 -15.96
N ILE A 38 8.01 6.30 -15.77
CA ILE A 38 8.41 7.42 -14.91
C ILE A 38 8.60 6.95 -13.46
N TYR A 39 7.68 6.15 -12.94
CA TYR A 39 7.74 5.60 -11.58
C TYR A 39 9.00 4.75 -11.34
N PHE A 40 9.27 3.79 -12.22
CA PHE A 40 10.46 2.91 -12.09
C PHE A 40 11.76 3.69 -12.27
N THR A 41 11.82 4.54 -13.29
CA THR A 41 13.00 5.39 -13.56
C THR A 41 13.26 6.34 -12.39
N GLY A 42 12.21 6.94 -11.84
CA GLY A 42 12.28 7.81 -10.67
C GLY A 42 12.81 7.10 -9.43
N ILE A 43 12.30 5.90 -9.11
CA ILE A 43 12.78 5.11 -7.97
C ILE A 43 14.26 4.75 -8.14
N ILE A 44 14.66 4.28 -9.32
CA ILE A 44 16.06 3.91 -9.59
C ILE A 44 16.96 5.14 -9.46
N GLY A 45 16.56 6.26 -10.08
CA GLY A 45 17.31 7.53 -10.02
C GLY A 45 17.46 8.06 -8.60
N ILE A 46 16.38 8.08 -7.81
CA ILE A 46 16.43 8.51 -6.40
C ILE A 46 17.33 7.58 -5.58
N ARG A 47 17.25 6.26 -5.79
CA ARG A 47 18.11 5.31 -5.05
C ARG A 47 19.58 5.47 -5.41
N TRP A 48 19.88 5.71 -6.68
CA TRP A 48 21.24 5.99 -7.13
C TRP A 48 21.78 7.28 -6.51
N MET A 49 21.00 8.37 -6.54
CA MET A 49 21.36 9.63 -5.90
C MET A 49 21.53 9.50 -4.37
N MET A 50 20.67 8.73 -3.71
CA MET A 50 20.72 8.49 -2.26
C MET A 50 21.82 7.51 -1.84
N ALA A 51 22.49 6.83 -2.79
CA ALA A 51 23.61 5.94 -2.48
C ALA A 51 24.78 6.73 -1.87
N GLN A 52 25.03 7.95 -2.36
CA GLN A 52 26.17 8.78 -1.94
C GLN A 52 25.84 9.85 -0.88
N ARG A 53 24.54 10.09 -0.57
CA ARG A 53 24.12 11.13 0.40
C ARG A 53 23.75 10.57 1.77
N GLN A 54 23.92 11.36 2.83
CA GLN A 54 23.40 11.02 4.17
C GLN A 54 21.86 11.11 4.23
N ARG A 55 21.24 10.48 5.24
CA ARG A 55 19.77 10.50 5.41
C ARG A 55 19.31 11.91 5.78
N PHE A 56 18.40 12.50 5.00
CA PHE A 56 17.78 13.78 5.34
C PHE A 56 16.69 13.59 6.39
N ASP A 57 17.05 13.38 7.65
CA ASP A 57 16.05 12.98 8.64
C ASP A 57 15.05 14.11 8.95
N ARG A 58 15.49 15.30 9.36
CA ARG A 58 14.57 16.33 9.91
C ARG A 58 13.58 16.91 8.89
N TRP A 59 14.05 17.31 7.70
CA TRP A 59 13.20 17.92 6.68
C TRP A 59 12.20 16.93 6.08
N ILE A 60 12.64 15.68 5.82
CA ILE A 60 11.75 14.64 5.28
C ILE A 60 10.64 14.31 6.27
N HIS A 61 10.91 14.33 7.58
CA HIS A 61 9.88 14.06 8.58
C HIS A 61 8.72 15.05 8.51
N VAL A 62 9.00 16.34 8.35
CA VAL A 62 7.97 17.39 8.22
C VAL A 62 7.22 17.25 6.90
N TRP A 63 7.94 17.09 5.78
CA TRP A 63 7.33 16.87 4.47
C TRP A 63 6.44 15.64 4.44
N ALA A 64 6.89 14.53 5.01
CA ALA A 64 6.10 13.31 5.11
C ALA A 64 4.86 13.51 6.00
N ALA A 65 4.94 14.30 7.07
CA ALA A 65 3.77 14.60 7.91
C ALA A 65 2.71 15.38 7.12
N ILE A 66 3.11 16.47 6.45
CA ILE A 66 2.22 17.31 5.63
C ILE A 66 1.59 16.49 4.52
N TYR A 67 2.40 15.75 3.77
CA TYR A 67 1.92 14.89 2.69
C TYR A 67 0.90 13.85 3.20
N ASN A 68 1.19 13.16 4.30
CA ASN A 68 0.24 12.19 4.85
C ASN A 68 -1.04 12.83 5.38
N ALA A 69 -0.99 14.07 5.88
CA ALA A 69 -2.18 14.80 6.32
C ALA A 69 -3.07 15.18 5.12
N ILE A 70 -2.48 15.71 4.05
CA ILE A 70 -3.18 16.05 2.81
C ILE A 70 -3.80 14.79 2.20
N MET A 71 -3.02 13.71 2.08
CA MET A 71 -3.52 12.44 1.56
C MET A 71 -4.63 11.85 2.44
N ALA A 72 -4.53 11.92 3.76
CA ALA A 72 -5.61 11.49 4.65
C ALA A 72 -6.89 12.31 4.44
N GLY A 73 -6.79 13.63 4.23
CA GLY A 73 -7.93 14.48 3.91
C GLY A 73 -8.58 14.12 2.57
N LEU A 74 -7.78 14.06 1.50
CA LEU A 74 -8.27 13.77 0.15
C LEU A 74 -8.86 12.36 0.01
N VAL A 75 -8.13 11.33 0.47
CA VAL A 75 -8.62 9.95 0.45
C VAL A 75 -9.84 9.81 1.36
N GLY A 76 -9.84 10.48 2.52
CA GLY A 76 -10.96 10.47 3.46
C GLY A 76 -12.24 11.04 2.84
N TRP A 77 -12.13 12.18 2.15
CA TRP A 77 -13.26 12.78 1.41
C TRP A 77 -13.81 11.83 0.34
N ILE A 78 -12.95 11.23 -0.47
CA ILE A 78 -13.37 10.26 -1.50
C ILE A 78 -14.00 9.02 -0.86
N CYS A 79 -13.46 8.54 0.26
CA CYS A 79 -14.02 7.40 0.98
C CYS A 79 -15.41 7.70 1.55
N ILE A 80 -15.62 8.89 2.13
CA ILE A 80 -16.92 9.29 2.69
C ILE A 80 -17.96 9.39 1.58
N THR A 81 -17.64 10.08 0.48
CA THR A 81 -18.55 10.23 -0.67
C THR A 81 -18.90 8.87 -1.29
N GLY A 82 -17.91 7.98 -1.42
CA GLY A 82 -18.13 6.63 -1.92
C GLY A 82 -18.96 5.72 -0.98
N VAL A 83 -18.80 5.85 0.34
CA VAL A 83 -19.64 5.14 1.32
C VAL A 83 -21.07 5.68 1.33
N GLN A 84 -21.25 7.00 1.25
CA GLN A 84 -22.58 7.62 1.19
C GLN A 84 -23.35 7.17 -0.04
N THR A 85 -22.70 7.15 -1.20
CA THR A 85 -23.30 6.72 -2.46
C THR A 85 -23.63 5.23 -2.44
N LEU A 86 -22.72 4.38 -1.95
CA LEU A 86 -22.98 2.96 -1.77
C LEU A 86 -24.14 2.71 -0.80
N HIS A 87 -24.24 3.46 0.30
CA HIS A 87 -25.32 3.33 1.26
C HIS A 87 -26.69 3.64 0.65
N VAL A 88 -26.79 4.71 -0.15
CA VAL A 88 -28.01 5.05 -0.90
C VAL A 88 -28.35 3.93 -1.89
N ALA A 89 -27.39 3.48 -2.69
CA ALA A 89 -27.61 2.40 -3.67
C ALA A 89 -28.09 1.09 -3.01
N VAL A 90 -27.52 0.72 -1.86
CA VAL A 90 -27.93 -0.46 -1.08
C VAL A 90 -29.34 -0.29 -0.52
N LYS A 91 -29.71 0.91 -0.05
CA LYS A 91 -31.05 1.19 0.48
C LYS A 91 -32.12 1.08 -0.60
N ASP A 92 -31.83 1.58 -1.80
CA ASP A 92 -32.83 1.69 -2.87
C ASP A 92 -32.99 0.38 -3.65
N ARG A 93 -31.92 -0.40 -3.83
CA ARG A 93 -31.90 -1.58 -4.72
C ARG A 93 -31.43 -2.88 -4.06
N GLY A 94 -30.96 -2.82 -2.81
CA GLY A 94 -30.38 -3.96 -2.10
C GLY A 94 -28.90 -4.20 -2.41
N TRP A 95 -28.23 -5.02 -1.59
CA TRP A 95 -26.78 -5.27 -1.68
C TRP A 95 -26.34 -5.95 -2.98
N ALA A 96 -27.07 -6.96 -3.45
CA ALA A 96 -26.70 -7.72 -4.64
C ALA A 96 -26.74 -6.84 -5.91
N LEU A 97 -27.80 -6.03 -6.07
CA LEU A 97 -27.92 -5.14 -7.22
C LEU A 97 -26.99 -3.91 -7.15
N SER A 98 -26.62 -3.45 -5.95
CA SER A 98 -25.70 -2.31 -5.82
C SER A 98 -24.22 -2.67 -6.01
N THR A 99 -23.87 -3.96 -5.98
CA THR A 99 -22.46 -4.41 -5.99
C THR A 99 -22.11 -5.40 -7.10
N ALA A 100 -23.08 -6.12 -7.66
CA ALA A 100 -22.84 -7.16 -8.65
C ALA A 100 -23.85 -7.13 -9.82
N ASP A 101 -24.56 -6.02 -10.00
CA ASP A 101 -25.43 -5.85 -11.15
C ASP A 101 -24.62 -5.59 -12.42
N CYS A 102 -25.06 -6.27 -13.47
CA CYS A 102 -24.43 -6.26 -14.79
C CYS A 102 -25.32 -5.57 -15.82
N GLN A 103 -26.53 -5.24 -15.42
CA GLN A 103 -27.32 -4.26 -16.13
C GLN A 103 -26.74 -2.88 -15.85
N ARG A 104 -26.47 -2.18 -16.96
CA ARG A 104 -26.08 -0.78 -16.88
C ARG A 104 -27.29 0.01 -16.44
N HIS A 105 -27.23 0.53 -15.23
CA HIS A 105 -28.19 1.49 -14.75
C HIS A 105 -27.59 2.90 -14.84
N ASP A 106 -28.13 3.70 -15.73
CA ASP A 106 -27.85 5.13 -15.76
C ASP A 106 -28.67 5.80 -14.63
N GLY A 107 -28.01 6.65 -13.85
CA GLY A 107 -28.59 7.26 -12.65
C GLY A 107 -27.57 8.11 -11.89
N PRO A 108 -28.01 9.22 -11.24
CA PRO A 108 -27.11 10.17 -10.60
C PRO A 108 -26.27 9.54 -9.46
N GLU A 109 -26.79 8.49 -8.81
CA GLU A 109 -26.08 7.71 -7.79
C GLU A 109 -24.92 6.90 -8.36
N ASN A 110 -25.13 6.23 -9.50
CA ASN A 110 -24.10 5.44 -10.16
C ASN A 110 -23.02 6.35 -10.75
N GLU A 111 -23.40 7.50 -11.30
CA GLU A 111 -22.45 8.50 -11.80
C GLU A 111 -21.58 9.08 -10.69
N ARG A 112 -22.16 9.37 -9.52
CA ARG A 112 -21.37 9.77 -8.33
C ARG A 112 -20.41 8.66 -7.90
N MET A 113 -20.83 7.39 -7.93
CA MET A 113 -19.97 6.25 -7.63
C MET A 113 -18.79 6.14 -8.59
N PHE A 114 -19.02 6.35 -9.89
CA PHE A 114 -17.95 6.39 -10.90
C PHE A 114 -17.05 7.62 -10.75
N TYR A 115 -17.60 8.77 -10.37
CA TYR A 115 -16.83 9.97 -10.10
C TYR A 115 -15.88 9.79 -8.90
N SER A 116 -16.36 9.26 -7.78
CA SER A 116 -15.52 8.96 -6.61
C SER A 116 -14.40 7.96 -6.98
N MET A 117 -14.73 6.97 -7.80
CA MET A 117 -13.76 6.03 -8.32
C MET A 117 -12.70 6.68 -9.23
N TYR A 118 -13.13 7.58 -10.13
CA TYR A 118 -12.23 8.35 -10.99
C TYR A 118 -11.32 9.29 -10.19
N MET A 119 -11.85 9.98 -9.19
CA MET A 119 -11.05 10.80 -8.28
C MET A 119 -10.03 9.95 -7.52
N TYR A 120 -10.42 8.75 -7.08
CA TYR A 120 -9.49 7.81 -6.46
C TYR A 120 -8.39 7.38 -7.44
N TYR A 121 -8.75 7.05 -8.68
CA TYR A 121 -7.80 6.72 -9.75
C TYR A 121 -6.75 7.82 -9.96
N LEU A 122 -7.15 9.08 -10.04
CA LEU A 122 -6.21 10.20 -10.13
C LEU A 122 -5.31 10.30 -8.90
N LEU A 123 -5.88 10.14 -7.70
CA LEU A 123 -5.15 10.22 -6.44
C LEU A 123 -4.11 9.09 -6.30
N ARG A 124 -4.29 7.96 -6.99
CA ARG A 124 -3.29 6.87 -7.02
C ARG A 124 -1.99 7.28 -7.70
N TYR A 125 -2.02 8.17 -8.69
CA TYR A 125 -0.80 8.72 -9.29
C TYR A 125 -0.01 9.56 -8.29
N ILE A 126 -0.70 10.36 -7.47
CA ILE A 126 -0.07 11.14 -6.39
C ILE A 126 0.51 10.19 -5.32
N THR A 127 -0.16 9.06 -5.08
CA THR A 127 0.27 8.04 -4.12
C THR A 127 1.63 7.42 -4.48
N PHE A 128 2.10 7.52 -5.73
CA PHE A 128 3.47 7.12 -6.08
C PHE A 128 4.54 7.89 -5.26
N MET A 129 4.22 9.09 -4.78
CA MET A 129 5.10 9.85 -3.90
C MET A 129 5.36 9.15 -2.56
N ASP A 130 4.51 8.21 -2.12
CA ASP A 130 4.79 7.35 -0.97
C ASP A 130 6.13 6.61 -1.13
N THR A 131 6.38 6.13 -2.35
CA THR A 131 7.57 5.34 -2.68
C THR A 131 8.81 6.20 -2.77
N VAL A 132 8.65 7.44 -3.25
CA VAL A 132 9.68 8.47 -3.27
C VAL A 132 10.09 8.83 -1.84
N ILE A 133 9.12 9.08 -0.95
CA ILE A 133 9.38 9.33 0.48
C ILE A 133 10.10 8.12 1.11
N LEU A 134 9.70 6.90 0.78
CA LEU A 134 10.33 5.69 1.29
C LEU A 134 11.78 5.54 0.81
N ALA A 135 12.04 5.82 -0.47
CA ALA A 135 13.36 5.83 -1.08
C ALA A 135 14.28 6.88 -0.46
N LEU A 136 13.78 8.11 -0.28
CA LEU A 136 14.50 9.21 0.36
C LEU A 136 14.83 8.91 1.84
N ARG A 137 13.99 8.13 2.52
CA ARG A 137 14.27 7.65 3.89
C ARG A 137 15.22 6.44 3.95
N LYS A 138 15.75 6.00 2.80
CA LYS A 138 16.56 4.77 2.66
C LYS A 138 15.89 3.55 3.26
N LYS A 139 14.56 3.49 3.25
CA LYS A 139 13.82 2.31 3.69
C LYS A 139 13.75 1.30 2.56
N THR A 140 13.80 0.02 2.91
CA THR A 140 13.68 -1.07 1.94
C THR A 140 12.30 -1.02 1.31
N ILE A 141 12.26 -0.83 -0.01
CA ILE A 141 11.01 -0.96 -0.75
C ILE A 141 10.90 -2.40 -1.22
N THR A 142 9.82 -3.07 -0.83
CA THR A 142 9.59 -4.47 -1.15
C THR A 142 9.03 -4.59 -2.57
N PHE A 143 9.32 -5.71 -3.24
CA PHE A 143 8.75 -6.00 -4.57
C PHE A 143 7.22 -5.91 -4.56
N PHE A 144 6.61 -6.46 -3.50
CA PHE A 144 5.17 -6.40 -3.28
C PHE A 144 4.60 -4.98 -3.32
N HIS A 145 5.33 -4.01 -2.75
CA HIS A 145 4.89 -2.62 -2.72
C HIS A 145 4.81 -2.00 -4.13
N TRP A 146 5.80 -2.26 -4.98
CA TRP A 146 5.82 -1.75 -6.36
C TRP A 146 4.74 -2.41 -7.20
N TYR A 147 4.64 -3.73 -7.13
CA TYR A 147 3.64 -4.50 -7.87
C TYR A 147 2.23 -4.03 -7.54
N GLN A 148 1.93 -3.86 -6.24
CA GLN A 148 0.62 -3.39 -5.81
C GLN A 148 0.31 -1.98 -6.30
N ASN A 149 1.28 -1.06 -6.25
CA ASN A 149 1.05 0.30 -6.72
C ASN A 149 0.74 0.38 -8.22
N MET A 150 1.46 -0.41 -9.02
CA MET A 150 1.24 -0.54 -10.46
C MET A 150 -0.12 -1.19 -10.78
N ALA A 151 -0.37 -2.36 -10.20
CA ALA A 151 -1.54 -3.17 -10.53
C ALA A 151 -2.87 -2.52 -10.11
N VAL A 152 -2.93 -1.79 -8.99
CA VAL A 152 -4.15 -1.07 -8.58
C VAL A 152 -4.54 0.02 -9.58
N ILE A 153 -3.59 0.69 -10.21
CA ILE A 153 -3.90 1.72 -11.23
C ILE A 153 -4.52 1.07 -12.47
N LEU A 154 -3.97 -0.07 -12.90
CA LEU A 154 -4.52 -0.81 -14.03
C LEU A 154 -5.93 -1.35 -13.73
N LEU A 155 -6.14 -1.87 -12.53
CA LEU A 155 -7.46 -2.32 -12.07
C LEU A 155 -8.49 -1.20 -12.12
N LEU A 156 -8.18 -0.05 -11.52
CA LEU A 156 -9.08 1.10 -11.51
C LEU A 156 -9.39 1.60 -12.91
N TRP A 157 -8.39 1.67 -13.79
CA TRP A 157 -8.58 2.03 -15.19
C TRP A 157 -9.53 1.05 -15.90
N SER A 158 -9.31 -0.25 -15.71
CA SER A 158 -10.14 -1.28 -16.34
C SER A 158 -11.59 -1.25 -15.84
N TRP A 159 -11.79 -1.04 -14.54
CA TRP A 159 -13.11 -0.93 -13.94
C TRP A 159 -13.85 0.35 -14.38
N LEU A 160 -13.14 1.47 -14.57
CA LEU A 160 -13.70 2.70 -15.13
C LEU A 160 -14.11 2.50 -16.59
N GLN A 161 -13.27 1.81 -17.36
CA GLN A 161 -13.54 1.49 -18.77
C GLN A 161 -14.76 0.58 -18.93
N ASP A 162 -14.87 -0.45 -18.09
CA ASP A 162 -16.00 -1.38 -18.09
C ASP A 162 -17.25 -0.81 -17.40
N LYS A 163 -17.17 0.40 -16.82
CA LYS A 163 -18.24 1.01 -16.00
C LYS A 163 -18.78 0.04 -14.95
N SER A 164 -17.87 -0.61 -14.25
CA SER A 164 -18.18 -1.69 -13.32
C SER A 164 -18.65 -1.15 -11.96
N LEU A 165 -19.92 -1.40 -11.61
CA LEU A 165 -20.45 -1.09 -10.27
C LEU A 165 -19.67 -1.83 -9.17
N PHE A 166 -19.32 -3.08 -9.46
CA PHE A 166 -18.41 -3.88 -8.66
C PHE A 166 -17.08 -3.17 -8.39
N GLY A 167 -16.47 -2.62 -9.44
CA GLY A 167 -15.23 -1.86 -9.34
C GLY A 167 -15.35 -0.66 -8.42
N SER A 168 -16.51 0.01 -8.38
CA SER A 168 -16.75 1.11 -7.45
C SER A 168 -16.84 0.64 -6.00
N THR A 169 -17.53 -0.46 -5.70
CA THR A 169 -17.56 -1.05 -4.35
C THR A 169 -16.17 -1.52 -3.91
N ALA A 170 -15.43 -2.19 -4.77
CA ALA A 170 -14.05 -2.61 -4.49
C ALA A 170 -13.14 -1.39 -4.25
N THR A 171 -13.31 -0.33 -5.04
CA THR A 171 -12.58 0.93 -4.87
C THR A 171 -12.83 1.56 -3.49
N ASN A 172 -14.07 1.52 -2.99
CA ASN A 172 -14.40 2.00 -1.65
C ASN A 172 -13.61 1.26 -0.55
N ILE A 173 -13.52 -0.06 -0.64
CA ILE A 173 -12.75 -0.86 0.33
C ILE A 173 -11.26 -0.51 0.27
N ILE A 174 -10.70 -0.41 -0.94
CA ILE A 174 -9.29 -0.06 -1.14
C ILE A 174 -9.02 1.37 -0.63
N CYS A 175 -9.94 2.29 -0.88
CA CYS A 175 -9.89 3.68 -0.44
C CYS A 175 -9.93 3.77 1.10
N PHE A 176 -10.81 3.05 1.76
CA PHE A 176 -10.91 3.03 3.23
C PHE A 176 -9.61 2.57 3.90
N ILE A 177 -9.00 1.49 3.39
CA ILE A 177 -7.75 0.96 3.94
C ILE A 177 -6.59 1.93 3.66
N GLN A 178 -6.59 2.56 2.49
CA GLN A 178 -5.62 3.59 2.12
C GLN A 178 -5.74 4.82 3.03
N TRP A 179 -6.97 5.25 3.36
CA TRP A 179 -7.21 6.33 4.31
C TRP A 179 -6.66 5.98 5.69
N PHE A 180 -7.00 4.80 6.20
CA PHE A 180 -6.51 4.31 7.50
C PHE A 180 -4.97 4.25 7.57
N ARG A 181 -4.33 3.83 6.46
CA ARG A 181 -2.87 3.84 6.31
C ARG A 181 -2.27 5.23 6.47
N HIS A 182 -2.82 6.24 5.78
CA HIS A 182 -2.31 7.61 5.87
C HIS A 182 -2.55 8.23 7.24
N VAL A 183 -3.71 7.99 7.86
CA VAL A 183 -3.98 8.42 9.24
C VAL A 183 -2.94 7.83 10.19
N TYR A 184 -2.65 6.52 10.08
CA TYR A 184 -1.60 5.89 10.88
C TYR A 184 -0.22 6.54 10.68
N PHE A 185 0.19 6.80 9.44
CA PHE A 185 1.47 7.45 9.15
C PHE A 185 1.53 8.90 9.62
N PHE A 186 0.42 9.63 9.57
CA PHE A 186 0.29 10.96 10.14
C PHE A 186 0.46 10.95 11.66
N CYS A 187 -0.28 10.09 12.37
CA CYS A 187 -0.14 9.92 13.83
C CYS A 187 1.30 9.55 14.22
N ARG A 188 1.95 8.68 13.45
CA ARG A 188 3.36 8.33 13.67
C ARG A 188 4.32 9.50 13.47
N SER A 189 3.98 10.44 12.59
CA SER A 189 4.81 11.61 12.31
C SER A 189 4.72 12.64 13.44
N ILE A 190 3.59 12.71 14.15
CA ILE A 190 3.39 13.52 15.37
C ILE A 190 4.04 12.85 16.60
N GLY A 191 4.45 11.59 16.50
CA GLY A 191 5.13 10.86 17.57
C GLY A 191 4.22 9.92 18.36
N LEU A 192 2.95 9.77 17.99
CA LEU A 192 2.06 8.77 18.60
C LEU A 192 2.54 7.36 18.25
N ARG A 193 2.90 6.58 19.27
CA ARG A 193 3.29 5.17 19.12
C ARG A 193 2.09 4.27 19.38
N ALA A 194 1.35 3.95 18.32
CA ALA A 194 0.26 2.98 18.40
C ALA A 194 0.68 1.65 17.75
N SER A 195 1.20 0.72 18.56
CA SER A 195 1.55 -0.63 18.12
C SER A 195 0.31 -1.44 17.71
N VAL A 196 -0.81 -1.25 18.39
CA VAL A 196 -2.09 -1.89 18.09
C VAL A 196 -2.62 -1.44 16.72
N LEU A 197 -2.63 -0.14 16.45
CA LEU A 197 -3.05 0.40 15.14
C LEU A 197 -2.17 -0.13 13.99
N LYS A 198 -0.87 -0.35 14.24
CA LYS A 198 0.02 -0.98 13.26
C LYS A 198 -0.43 -2.41 12.92
N ALA A 199 -0.78 -3.20 13.92
CA ALA A 199 -1.22 -4.58 13.73
C ALA A 199 -2.56 -4.65 12.99
N ILE A 200 -3.51 -3.79 13.36
CA ILE A 200 -4.80 -3.66 12.69
C ILE A 200 -4.61 -3.22 11.23
N LEU A 201 -3.77 -2.21 10.97
CA LEU A 201 -3.46 -1.75 9.62
C LEU A 201 -2.93 -2.90 8.75
N LEU A 202 -1.93 -3.63 9.26
CA LEU A 202 -1.35 -4.75 8.53
C LEU A 202 -2.37 -5.89 8.31
N LEU A 203 -3.30 -6.10 9.25
CA LEU A 203 -4.39 -7.06 9.09
C LEU A 203 -5.36 -6.61 7.99
N LEU A 204 -5.80 -5.34 7.99
CA LEU A 204 -6.68 -4.79 6.97
C LEU A 204 -6.06 -4.83 5.57
N GLU A 205 -4.77 -4.45 5.46
CA GLU A 205 -4.03 -4.52 4.20
C GLU A 205 -3.93 -5.94 3.65
N ARG A 206 -3.94 -6.96 4.52
CA ARG A 206 -4.00 -8.37 4.12
C ARG A 206 -5.42 -8.79 3.75
N ALA A 207 -6.40 -8.43 4.58
CA ALA A 207 -7.80 -8.82 4.43
C ALA A 207 -8.42 -8.36 3.10
N ARG A 208 -8.01 -7.20 2.57
CA ARG A 208 -8.53 -6.70 1.29
C ARG A 208 -8.25 -7.60 0.09
N PHE A 209 -7.16 -8.38 0.11
CA PHE A 209 -6.86 -9.30 -0.98
C PHE A 209 -7.82 -10.48 -0.96
N CYS A 210 -8.10 -11.01 0.23
CA CYS A 210 -9.12 -12.05 0.42
C CYS A 210 -10.51 -11.51 0.00
N ALA A 211 -10.85 -10.30 0.45
CA ALA A 211 -12.09 -9.65 0.04
C ALA A 211 -12.16 -9.48 -1.49
N GLY A 212 -11.07 -9.03 -2.13
CA GLY A 212 -10.96 -8.89 -3.58
C GLY A 212 -11.21 -10.21 -4.33
N VAL A 213 -10.63 -11.32 -3.87
CA VAL A 213 -10.85 -12.65 -4.47
C VAL A 213 -12.29 -13.12 -4.30
N ILE A 214 -12.85 -13.02 -3.08
CA ILE A 214 -14.24 -13.41 -2.79
C ILE A 214 -15.20 -12.60 -3.67
N MET A 215 -14.97 -11.29 -3.73
CA MET A 215 -15.74 -10.36 -4.54
C MET A 215 -15.66 -10.73 -6.03
N THR A 216 -14.47 -10.98 -6.58
CA THR A 216 -14.36 -11.41 -7.98
C THR A 216 -15.01 -12.76 -8.26
N ALA A 217 -14.94 -13.70 -7.33
CA ALA A 217 -15.60 -15.00 -7.47
C ALA A 217 -17.13 -14.84 -7.48
N TYR A 218 -17.66 -13.98 -6.61
CA TYR A 218 -19.08 -13.63 -6.61
C TYR A 218 -19.50 -12.97 -7.93
N GLN A 219 -18.70 -12.03 -8.43
CA GLN A 219 -18.97 -11.40 -9.73
C GLN A 219 -18.96 -12.42 -10.87
N MET A 220 -18.01 -13.36 -10.90
CA MET A 220 -17.97 -14.43 -11.89
C MET A 220 -19.22 -15.33 -11.84
N SER A 221 -19.77 -15.60 -10.65
CA SER A 221 -20.98 -16.42 -10.51
C SER A 221 -22.26 -15.71 -10.95
N THR A 222 -22.33 -14.40 -10.74
CA THR A 222 -23.53 -13.61 -11.10
C THR A 222 -23.47 -13.17 -12.56
N CYS A 223 -22.28 -12.82 -13.07
CA CYS A 223 -22.11 -12.22 -14.38
C CYS A 223 -20.75 -12.55 -15.03
N PRO A 224 -20.73 -13.49 -15.99
CA PRO A 224 -19.48 -14.00 -16.55
C PRO A 224 -18.83 -13.16 -17.67
N GLN A 225 -19.27 -11.93 -17.98
CA GLN A 225 -18.80 -11.24 -19.20
C GLN A 225 -18.40 -9.77 -18.99
N SER A 226 -17.12 -9.54 -18.68
CA SER A 226 -16.41 -8.32 -19.12
C SER A 226 -14.90 -8.59 -19.25
N GLY A 227 -14.21 -7.92 -20.17
CA GLY A 227 -12.76 -8.05 -20.32
C GLY A 227 -11.99 -7.64 -19.05
N GLY A 228 -12.50 -6.66 -18.31
CA GLY A 228 -11.95 -6.25 -17.03
C GLY A 228 -12.13 -7.26 -15.91
N LEU A 229 -13.13 -8.15 -15.95
CA LEU A 229 -13.27 -9.22 -14.97
C LEU A 229 -12.10 -10.21 -15.04
N LEU A 230 -11.72 -10.64 -16.25
CA LEU A 230 -10.57 -11.53 -16.44
C LEU A 230 -9.27 -10.88 -15.96
N LEU A 231 -9.08 -9.60 -16.29
CA LEU A 231 -7.94 -8.83 -15.80
C LEU A 231 -7.94 -8.74 -14.27
N THR A 232 -9.10 -8.46 -13.67
CA THR A 232 -9.24 -8.35 -12.21
C THR A 232 -8.93 -9.67 -11.52
N SER A 233 -9.48 -10.78 -12.00
CA SER A 233 -9.21 -12.11 -11.48
C SER A 233 -7.72 -12.46 -11.59
N SER A 234 -7.09 -12.20 -12.75
CA SER A 234 -5.66 -12.48 -12.95
C SER A 234 -4.77 -11.70 -11.98
N ILE A 235 -5.07 -10.41 -11.76
CA ILE A 235 -4.31 -9.55 -10.86
C ILE A 235 -4.53 -9.95 -9.41
N ASN A 236 -5.78 -10.26 -9.01
CA ASN A 236 -6.09 -10.68 -7.64
C ASN A 236 -5.42 -12.01 -7.28
N VAL A 237 -5.46 -13.01 -8.16
CA VAL A 237 -4.76 -14.29 -7.96
C VAL A 237 -3.26 -14.07 -7.82
N THR A 238 -2.68 -13.26 -8.71
CA THR A 238 -1.25 -12.95 -8.67
C THR A 238 -0.88 -12.18 -7.39
N MET A 239 -1.71 -11.23 -6.94
CA MET A 239 -1.49 -10.52 -5.68
C MET A 239 -1.52 -11.45 -4.48
N VAL A 240 -2.48 -12.37 -4.41
CA VAL A 240 -2.55 -13.36 -3.32
C VAL A 240 -1.35 -14.28 -3.32
N TYR A 241 -0.91 -14.73 -4.50
CA TYR A 241 0.29 -15.54 -4.65
C TYR A 241 1.56 -14.82 -4.15
N ILE A 242 1.78 -13.58 -4.59
CA ILE A 242 2.94 -12.78 -4.15
C ILE A 242 2.83 -12.47 -2.65
N ALA A 243 1.63 -12.19 -2.15
CA ALA A 243 1.41 -11.96 -0.72
C ALA A 243 1.77 -13.20 0.10
N ALA A 244 1.25 -14.39 -0.27
CA ALA A 244 1.52 -15.64 0.43
C ALA A 244 3.02 -15.99 0.44
N THR A 245 3.69 -15.86 -0.70
CA THR A 245 5.14 -16.11 -0.82
C THR A 245 5.95 -15.11 0.00
N PHE A 246 5.61 -13.83 -0.04
CA PHE A 246 6.28 -12.79 0.74
C PHE A 246 6.11 -12.98 2.24
N TYR A 247 4.89 -13.27 2.71
CA TYR A 247 4.62 -13.47 4.13
C TYR A 247 5.30 -14.73 4.68
N SER A 248 5.30 -15.83 3.91
CA SER A 248 6.03 -17.04 4.29
C SER A 248 7.54 -16.81 4.41
N THR A 249 8.07 -15.82 3.68
CA THR A 249 9.49 -15.47 3.72
C THR A 249 9.79 -14.62 4.96
N ASP A 250 8.95 -13.63 5.26
CA ASP A 250 9.14 -12.77 6.44
C ASP A 250 9.01 -13.56 7.74
N GLU A 251 8.06 -14.51 7.80
CA GLU A 251 7.92 -15.43 8.93
C GLU A 251 9.16 -16.32 9.11
N ARG A 252 9.68 -16.91 8.03
CA ARG A 252 10.93 -17.68 8.07
C ARG A 252 12.12 -16.85 8.56
N VAL A 253 12.22 -15.59 8.14
CA VAL A 253 13.27 -14.67 8.59
C VAL A 253 13.11 -14.32 10.07
N ALA A 254 11.88 -14.10 10.54
CA ALA A 254 11.59 -13.84 11.95
C ALA A 254 11.97 -15.05 12.83
N THR A 255 11.55 -16.26 12.45
CA THR A 255 11.89 -17.50 13.16
C THR A 255 13.41 -17.72 13.19
N THR A 256 14.11 -17.47 12.08
CA THR A 256 15.58 -17.59 12.02
C THR A 256 16.28 -16.62 12.96
N ARG A 257 15.80 -15.36 13.04
CA ARG A 257 16.33 -14.36 13.97
C ARG A 257 16.11 -14.74 15.43
N ASP A 258 14.95 -15.31 15.75
CA ASP A 258 14.65 -15.76 17.11
C ASP A 258 15.48 -16.98 17.51
N ILE A 259 15.70 -17.93 16.61
CA ILE A 259 16.65 -19.04 16.82
C ILE A 259 18.06 -18.50 17.10
N ARG A 260 18.55 -17.55 16.29
CA ARG A 260 19.88 -16.92 16.49
C ARG A 260 19.98 -16.20 17.84
N ARG A 261 18.93 -15.48 18.26
CA ARG A 261 18.88 -14.82 19.57
C ARG A 261 18.89 -15.84 20.72
N LYS A 262 18.12 -16.92 20.62
CA LYS A 262 18.13 -18.00 21.63
C LYS A 262 19.51 -18.68 21.72
N ARG A 263 20.17 -18.93 20.58
CA ARG A 263 21.53 -19.50 20.54
C ARG A 263 22.57 -18.58 21.17
N SER A 264 22.53 -17.27 20.88
CA SER A 264 23.40 -16.27 21.50
C SER A 264 23.20 -16.12 23.00
N ARG A 265 21.95 -16.27 23.51
CA ARG A 265 21.70 -16.28 24.96
C ARG A 265 22.27 -17.53 25.62
N ARG A 266 22.15 -18.70 24.99
CA ARG A 266 22.73 -19.95 25.52
C ARG A 266 24.26 -19.91 25.61
N SER A 267 24.95 -19.31 24.62
CA SER A 267 26.41 -19.16 24.70
C SER A 267 26.84 -18.23 25.84
N MET A 268 26.15 -17.10 26.05
CA MET A 268 26.44 -16.21 27.18
C MET A 268 26.21 -16.86 28.55
N ILE A 269 25.19 -17.72 28.68
CA ILE A 269 24.93 -18.49 29.91
C ILE A 269 26.04 -19.53 30.13
N SER A 270 26.46 -20.24 29.08
CA SER A 270 27.58 -21.19 29.14
C SER A 270 28.87 -20.53 29.66
N ASP A 271 29.24 -19.37 29.11
CA ASP A 271 30.47 -18.66 29.48
C ASP A 271 30.43 -18.13 30.93
N SER A 272 29.26 -17.67 31.40
CA SER A 272 29.09 -17.24 32.80
C SER A 272 29.11 -18.40 33.81
N THR A 273 28.71 -19.60 33.39
CA THR A 273 28.76 -20.80 34.25
C THR A 273 30.19 -21.34 34.36
N SER A 274 30.98 -21.28 33.27
CA SER A 274 32.40 -21.64 33.27
C SER A 274 33.25 -20.72 34.15
N SER A 275 32.97 -19.40 34.17
CA SER A 275 33.70 -18.46 35.04
C SER A 275 33.40 -18.61 36.53
N LYS A 276 32.23 -19.16 36.91
CA LYS A 276 31.92 -19.44 38.33
C LYS A 276 32.55 -20.73 38.85
N SER A 277 32.84 -21.70 37.98
CA SER A 277 33.52 -22.96 38.36
C SER A 277 35.05 -22.82 38.50
N GLY A 278 35.64 -21.70 38.06
CA GLY A 278 37.09 -21.47 38.06
C GLY A 278 37.64 -20.73 39.28
N ASN A 279 36.83 -20.38 40.29
CA ASN A 279 37.27 -19.54 41.41
C ASN A 279 37.48 -20.30 42.75
N SER A 280 37.70 -21.61 42.68
CA SER A 280 38.26 -22.40 43.79
C SER A 280 39.62 -22.93 43.32
N ASN A 281 40.68 -22.59 44.06
CA ASN A 281 42.09 -22.99 43.87
C ASN A 281 42.94 -22.02 43.04
N ASN A 282 43.51 -20.99 43.67
CA ASN A 282 44.93 -21.00 43.98
C ASN A 282 45.38 -19.74 44.73
N SER A 283 45.78 -19.95 45.97
CA SER A 283 46.79 -19.19 46.69
C SER A 283 48.14 -19.29 45.98
N GLY A 284 48.78 -18.14 45.75
CA GLY A 284 50.24 -18.04 45.58
C GLY A 284 50.77 -18.21 44.15
N SER A 285 51.18 -17.10 43.54
CA SER A 285 52.57 -16.89 43.10
C SER A 285 52.68 -15.64 42.22
N LYS A 286 53.69 -14.82 42.53
CA LYS A 286 54.14 -13.63 41.81
C LYS A 286 54.47 -13.94 40.35
N ARG A 287 54.04 -13.10 39.40
CA ARG A 287 54.91 -12.70 38.26
C ARG A 287 54.47 -11.41 37.58
N LYS A 288 55.40 -10.44 37.58
CA LYS A 288 55.43 -9.22 36.76
C LYS A 288 55.78 -9.55 35.30
N ARG A 289 55.18 -8.83 34.32
CA ARG A 289 55.82 -8.24 33.11
C ARG A 289 54.78 -7.46 32.30
N CYS A 290 54.96 -6.13 32.13
CA CYS A 290 55.36 -5.44 30.89
C CYS A 290 54.51 -5.84 29.67
N GLY A 291 53.78 -4.96 28.97
CA GLY A 291 54.15 -3.63 28.48
C GLY A 291 54.39 -3.73 26.96
N THR A 292 53.87 -2.78 26.17
CA THR A 292 54.09 -2.48 24.71
C THR A 292 52.79 -2.63 23.88
N LYS A 293 52.06 -1.57 23.50
CA LYS A 293 52.22 -0.52 22.45
C LYS A 293 52.08 -1.00 20.97
N ARG A 294 51.27 -0.22 20.22
CA ARG A 294 51.26 0.06 18.76
C ARG A 294 50.65 -1.01 17.84
N SER A 295 49.62 -0.71 17.04
CA SER A 295 49.51 0.09 15.78
C SER A 295 49.12 -0.92 14.68
N LEU A 296 48.29 -0.66 13.67
CA LEU A 296 47.78 0.54 13.00
C LEU A 296 46.45 0.13 12.36
#